data_AF-A0A977IG88-F1
#
_entry.id   AF-A0A977IG88-F1
#
_cell.length_a   1.000
_cell.length_b   1.000
_cell.length_c   1.000
_cell.angle_alpha   90.00
_cell.angle_beta   90.00
_cell.angle_gamma   90.00
#
_symmetry.space_group_name_H-M   'P 1'
#
loop_
_entity.id
_entity.type
_entity.pdbx_description
1 polymer ?
#
loop_
_entity_poly.entity_id
_entity_poly.type
_entity_poly.pdbx_seq_one_letter_code
_entity_poly.pdbx_strand_id
1 'polypeptide(L)'
;MVSSKTKKGVVASAIAASILITAVVVVLSAPLASRQQETATTALQQQQTGNPTDNTTTTAADNKSVSAASNATVADKAGSVLKLSRASVPIDIPLEKGYHDGKDLFFIATDVSDQDVAAQLTNESGFQVNFAPLLAKTPQDARNQAYFFTNGIEGNGTFGFQLPVVTSKPGDGDYSPLWQVNMASWKETATPRELTSVQQVMDAQNSGQLDIMATDIIVNHPAIKWDGGSLKIRDDRNSITDDSSYVGGQILGIDTEKMLVTMVAHRGWRPDGKTIYYVVTDATPEMPATMMGVASVPAEEKLARTPVAVDLFQFENGIKGSGPMGFQAGIGGANPDDSTKYSPMWKISFIKWKDPSQARVLENLGDINAMVAGDSITLAPAMEGKHVVNCPFFSEETVSRHMHKEG
;
A
#
# COMPACT_ATOMS: atom_id res chain seq x y z
N MET A 1 9.14 28.91 -71.45
CA MET A 1 7.81 29.54 -71.71
C MET A 1 6.94 29.31 -70.48
N VAL A 2 6.23 30.36 -70.01
CA VAL A 2 5.25 30.39 -68.89
C VAL A 2 5.90 30.19 -67.50
N SER A 3 6.10 31.14 -66.57
CA SER A 3 5.38 32.36 -66.11
C SER A 3 3.97 32.12 -65.57
N SER A 4 3.79 32.08 -64.25
CA SER A 4 3.09 33.15 -63.53
C SER A 4 3.18 32.99 -62.01
N LYS A 5 3.23 34.15 -61.34
CA LYS A 5 3.25 34.38 -59.91
C LYS A 5 1.82 34.40 -59.35
N THR A 6 1.66 34.07 -58.08
CA THR A 6 0.66 34.75 -57.24
C THR A 6 1.13 34.93 -55.80
N LYS A 7 1.10 36.19 -55.38
CA LYS A 7 1.24 36.70 -54.00
C LYS A 7 -0.15 37.17 -53.54
N LYS A 8 -0.29 37.30 -52.21
CA LYS A 8 -1.32 38.00 -51.40
C LYS A 8 -2.45 37.09 -50.90
N GLY A 9 -2.92 37.22 -49.66
CA GLY A 9 -2.75 38.35 -48.75
C GLY A 9 -3.12 38.04 -47.29
N VAL A 10 -2.58 38.91 -46.45
CA VAL A 10 -2.92 39.14 -45.04
C VAL A 10 -4.35 39.69 -44.97
N VAL A 11 -5.17 39.13 -44.07
CA VAL A 11 -6.34 39.81 -43.53
C VAL A 11 -6.22 39.79 -42.01
N ALA A 12 -5.99 40.97 -41.45
CA ALA A 12 -6.16 41.27 -40.05
C ALA A 12 -7.66 41.27 -39.72
N SER A 13 -8.04 40.73 -38.57
CA SER A 13 -9.31 41.07 -37.92
C SER A 13 -9.04 41.22 -36.43
N ALA A 14 -8.99 42.47 -36.01
CA ALA A 14 -9.08 42.88 -34.62
C ALA A 14 -10.56 42.97 -34.25
N ILE A 15 -11.02 42.25 -33.23
CA ILE A 15 -12.27 42.57 -32.52
C ILE A 15 -12.12 42.29 -31.02
N ALA A 16 -12.23 43.39 -30.28
CA ALA A 16 -12.77 43.57 -28.92
C ALA A 16 -12.16 42.81 -27.73
N ALA A 17 -11.38 43.57 -26.96
CA ALA A 17 -11.33 43.44 -25.51
C ALA A 17 -12.74 43.60 -24.92
N SER A 18 -13.14 42.66 -24.06
CA SER A 18 -14.22 42.85 -23.10
C SER A 18 -13.72 42.32 -21.76
N ILE A 19 -13.29 43.28 -20.95
CA ILE A 19 -13.01 43.12 -19.52
C ILE A 19 -14.36 42.87 -18.85
N LEU A 20 -14.58 41.65 -18.35
CA LEU A 20 -15.66 41.37 -17.41
C LEU A 20 -15.04 41.04 -16.06
N ILE A 21 -14.87 42.08 -15.25
CA ILE A 21 -14.62 41.96 -13.81
C ILE A 21 -15.94 41.47 -13.21
N THR A 22 -16.01 40.18 -12.89
CA THR A 22 -17.08 39.67 -12.02
C THR A 22 -16.48 39.52 -10.63
N ALA A 23 -16.72 40.53 -9.79
CA ALA A 23 -16.46 40.46 -8.37
C ALA A 23 -17.37 39.38 -7.75
N VAL A 24 -16.80 38.24 -7.36
CA VAL A 24 -17.51 37.29 -6.50
C VAL A 24 -17.31 37.78 -5.07
N VAL A 25 -18.35 38.40 -4.53
CA VAL A 25 -18.47 38.71 -3.12
C VAL A 25 -18.57 37.39 -2.36
N VAL A 26 -17.55 37.11 -1.56
CA VAL A 26 -17.55 36.07 -0.54
C VAL A 26 -18.52 36.50 0.55
N VAL A 27 -19.70 35.88 0.59
CA VAL A 27 -20.57 35.92 1.78
C VAL A 27 -20.31 34.65 2.56
N LEU A 28 -19.58 34.81 3.66
CA LEU A 28 -19.44 33.82 4.72
C LEU A 28 -20.81 33.59 5.38
N SER A 29 -21.39 32.41 5.15
CA SER A 29 -22.47 31.88 5.96
C SER A 29 -22.07 30.51 6.50
N ALA A 30 -21.66 30.47 7.77
CA ALA A 30 -21.36 29.25 8.50
C ALA A 30 -22.66 28.47 8.80
N PRO A 31 -22.66 27.14 8.65
CA PRO A 31 -23.59 26.28 9.36
C PRO A 31 -22.96 25.82 10.68
N LEU A 32 -23.56 26.23 11.79
CA LEU A 32 -23.43 25.53 13.07
C LEU A 32 -23.98 24.11 12.90
N ALA A 33 -23.12 23.10 12.95
CA ALA A 33 -23.50 21.71 13.23
C ALA A 33 -22.30 20.91 13.76
N SER A 34 -21.70 21.39 14.86
CA SER A 34 -20.79 20.61 15.69
C SER A 34 -21.49 20.29 17.02
N ARG A 35 -22.29 19.21 17.03
CA ARG A 35 -22.72 18.49 18.25
C ARG A 35 -23.62 17.32 17.83
N GLN A 36 -23.02 16.22 17.38
CA GLN A 36 -23.56 14.85 17.48
C GLN A 36 -22.58 13.86 16.82
N GLN A 37 -21.38 13.74 17.38
CA GLN A 37 -20.55 12.54 17.17
C GLN A 37 -19.58 12.31 18.34
N GLU A 38 -19.98 12.77 19.53
CA GLU A 38 -19.23 12.69 20.78
C GLU A 38 -19.84 11.67 21.76
N THR A 39 -20.63 10.71 21.24
CA THR A 39 -21.34 9.70 22.04
C THR A 39 -21.00 8.25 21.71
N ALA A 40 -19.94 8.00 20.93
CA ALA A 40 -19.46 6.63 20.66
C ALA A 40 -18.17 6.25 21.43
N THR A 41 -17.60 7.18 22.20
CA THR A 41 -16.28 7.01 22.86
C THR A 41 -16.37 6.68 24.36
N THR A 42 -17.56 6.48 24.93
CA THR A 42 -17.74 6.26 26.39
C THR A 42 -18.31 4.88 26.75
N ALA A 43 -18.24 3.89 25.85
CA ALA A 43 -18.75 2.52 26.13
C ALA A 43 -17.66 1.44 26.26
N LEU A 44 -16.37 1.78 26.13
CA LEU A 44 -15.27 0.80 26.23
C LEU A 44 -14.18 1.16 27.26
N GLN A 45 -14.47 2.06 28.20
CA GLN A 45 -13.52 2.49 29.24
C GLN A 45 -14.06 2.33 30.67
N GLN A 46 -14.95 1.37 30.91
CA GLN A 46 -15.33 0.96 32.27
C GLN A 46 -15.29 -0.56 32.41
N GLN A 47 -14.11 -1.14 32.28
CA GLN A 47 -13.86 -2.46 32.87
C GLN A 47 -12.39 -2.64 33.24
N GLN A 48 -11.84 -1.74 34.05
CA GLN A 48 -10.65 -1.98 34.87
C GLN A 48 -10.41 -0.78 35.78
N THR A 49 -10.81 -0.90 37.05
CA THR A 49 -10.07 -0.39 38.25
C THR A 49 -10.90 -0.60 39.52
N GLY A 50 -10.28 -1.16 40.56
CA GLY A 50 -10.46 -0.69 41.94
C GLY A 50 -11.42 -1.46 42.84
N ASN A 51 -10.84 -2.37 43.64
CA ASN A 51 -11.38 -2.94 44.87
C ASN A 51 -11.59 -1.85 45.95
N PRO A 52 -12.43 -2.09 46.98
CA PRO A 52 -11.88 -1.94 48.33
C PRO A 52 -12.25 -3.06 49.31
N THR A 53 -11.34 -3.21 50.25
CA THR A 53 -11.30 -4.04 51.46
C THR A 53 -12.51 -3.90 52.38
N ASP A 54 -12.95 -5.02 52.99
CA ASP A 54 -13.01 -5.10 54.46
C ASP A 54 -12.95 -6.54 55.01
N ASN A 55 -12.35 -6.66 56.19
CA ASN A 55 -11.98 -7.87 56.92
C ASN A 55 -13.14 -8.44 57.76
N THR A 56 -13.24 -9.77 57.86
CA THR A 56 -13.30 -10.50 59.16
C THR A 56 -13.22 -12.03 58.99
N THR A 57 -12.15 -12.60 59.59
CA THR A 57 -12.00 -13.86 60.36
C THR A 57 -13.10 -14.95 60.19
N THR A 58 -12.85 -16.24 59.96
CA THR A 58 -12.10 -17.19 60.82
C THR A 58 -12.04 -18.61 60.20
N THR A 59 -11.01 -19.38 60.56
CA THR A 59 -10.88 -20.86 60.64
C THR A 59 -10.62 -21.73 59.39
N ALA A 60 -9.63 -22.62 59.57
CA ALA A 60 -9.03 -23.57 58.65
C ALA A 60 -9.74 -24.94 58.60
N ALA A 61 -9.60 -25.65 57.48
CA ALA A 61 -9.19 -27.07 57.38
C ALA A 61 -9.46 -27.66 55.97
N ASP A 62 -8.61 -28.62 55.60
CA ASP A 62 -8.55 -29.42 54.36
C ASP A 62 -9.87 -30.06 53.88
N ASN A 63 -10.11 -30.09 52.56
CA ASN A 63 -10.17 -31.33 51.76
C ASN A 63 -10.67 -31.15 50.30
N LYS A 64 -10.00 -31.86 49.39
CA LYS A 64 -10.47 -32.60 48.20
C LYS A 64 -11.72 -32.16 47.42
N SER A 65 -11.47 -31.83 46.15
CA SER A 65 -12.20 -32.24 44.92
C SER A 65 -13.71 -32.48 44.99
N VAL A 66 -14.51 -31.59 44.40
CA VAL A 66 -15.69 -31.95 43.59
C VAL A 66 -15.91 -30.90 42.49
N SER A 67 -16.13 -31.41 41.29
CA SER A 67 -16.61 -30.73 40.08
C SER A 67 -17.83 -29.84 40.30
N ALA A 68 -17.80 -28.61 39.76
CA ALA A 68 -18.99 -27.84 39.47
C ALA A 68 -18.91 -27.34 38.02
N ALA A 69 -19.62 -28.04 37.14
CA ALA A 69 -19.91 -27.57 35.79
C ALA A 69 -20.74 -26.28 35.89
N SER A 70 -20.17 -25.17 35.47
CA SER A 70 -20.91 -23.92 35.28
C SER A 70 -21.51 -23.93 33.87
N ASN A 71 -22.84 -23.86 33.83
CA ASN A 71 -23.64 -23.68 32.63
C ASN A 71 -23.22 -22.42 31.86
N ALA A 72 -22.43 -22.60 30.82
CA ALA A 72 -22.28 -21.60 29.77
C ALA A 72 -23.59 -21.55 28.98
N THR A 73 -24.31 -20.44 29.12
CA THR A 73 -25.44 -20.05 28.28
C THR A 73 -25.09 -20.23 26.82
N VAL A 74 -25.86 -21.09 26.16
CA VAL A 74 -25.78 -21.44 24.74
C VAL A 74 -26.25 -20.25 23.92
N ALA A 75 -25.35 -19.32 23.64
CA ALA A 75 -25.58 -18.23 22.67
C ALA A 75 -24.32 -17.87 21.84
N ASP A 76 -23.27 -18.68 21.90
CA ASP A 76 -21.97 -18.39 21.24
C ASP A 76 -21.49 -19.52 20.30
N LYS A 77 -22.38 -20.44 19.88
CA LYS A 77 -22.04 -21.66 19.12
C LYS A 77 -22.53 -21.66 17.66
N ALA A 78 -22.16 -20.65 16.86
CA ALA A 78 -22.41 -20.71 15.41
C ALA A 78 -21.36 -19.98 14.55
N GLY A 79 -20.08 -20.02 14.94
CA GLY A 79 -18.99 -19.59 14.07
C GLY A 79 -17.93 -20.68 13.95
N SER A 80 -17.67 -21.17 12.75
CA SER A 80 -16.46 -21.97 12.47
C SER A 80 -15.23 -21.07 12.49
N VAL A 81 -14.10 -21.61 12.92
CA VAL A 81 -12.80 -20.92 12.95
C VAL A 81 -11.86 -21.64 11.98
N LEU A 82 -11.27 -20.90 11.05
CA LEU A 82 -10.18 -21.35 10.20
C LEU A 82 -8.86 -20.83 10.75
N LYS A 83 -8.00 -21.73 11.21
CA LYS A 83 -6.62 -21.41 11.58
C LYS A 83 -5.69 -21.80 10.44
N LEU A 84 -5.10 -20.80 9.80
CA LEU A 84 -4.02 -21.02 8.85
C LEU A 84 -2.71 -21.05 9.62
N SER A 85 -1.89 -22.09 9.43
CA SER A 85 -0.51 -22.05 9.88
C SER A 85 0.26 -20.99 9.11
N ARG A 86 1.18 -20.29 9.78
CA ARG A 86 2.01 -19.23 9.19
C ARG A 86 1.14 -18.15 8.54
N ALA A 87 0.06 -17.77 9.22
CA ALA A 87 -0.87 -16.77 8.71
C ALA A 87 -0.27 -15.37 8.69
N SER A 88 0.64 -15.09 9.63
CA SER A 88 1.44 -13.87 9.67
C SER A 88 2.87 -14.26 10.01
N VAL A 89 3.82 -13.88 9.17
CA VAL A 89 5.24 -14.21 9.36
C VAL A 89 6.11 -12.96 9.20
N PRO A 90 7.10 -12.75 10.08
CA PRO A 90 8.15 -11.76 9.86
C PRO A 90 8.95 -12.03 8.58
N ILE A 91 9.11 -11.02 7.73
CA ILE A 91 9.94 -11.05 6.51
C ILE A 91 10.91 -9.87 6.51
N ASP A 92 12.15 -10.14 6.15
CA ASP A 92 13.21 -9.14 5.97
C ASP A 92 13.28 -8.72 4.49
N ILE A 93 13.06 -7.43 4.22
CA ILE A 93 13.06 -6.85 2.88
C ILE A 93 14.22 -5.83 2.78
N PRO A 94 15.07 -5.89 1.73
CA PRO A 94 16.11 -4.90 1.52
C PRO A 94 15.54 -3.49 1.39
N LEU A 95 16.12 -2.54 2.11
CA LEU A 95 15.89 -1.12 1.89
C LEU A 95 16.78 -0.63 0.76
N GLU A 96 16.24 0.29 -0.02
CA GLU A 96 16.97 1.17 -0.92
C GLU A 96 16.95 2.60 -0.39
N LYS A 97 17.86 3.42 -0.90
CA LYS A 97 18.02 4.82 -0.48
C LYS A 97 17.86 5.76 -1.67
N GLY A 98 17.17 6.87 -1.45
CA GLY A 98 17.01 7.97 -2.39
C GLY A 98 17.00 9.31 -1.67
N TYR A 99 16.80 10.38 -2.44
CA TYR A 99 16.66 11.73 -1.91
C TYR A 99 15.30 12.34 -2.21
N HIS A 100 14.76 13.05 -1.23
CA HIS A 100 13.65 13.98 -1.36
C HIS A 100 14.05 15.31 -0.74
N ASP A 101 14.09 16.40 -1.51
CA ASP A 101 14.44 17.75 -1.05
C ASP A 101 15.70 17.84 -0.18
N GLY A 102 16.76 17.14 -0.60
CA GLY A 102 18.05 17.14 0.10
C GLY A 102 18.10 16.25 1.35
N LYS A 103 17.06 15.44 1.58
CA LYS A 103 16.94 14.53 2.73
C LYS A 103 16.87 13.08 2.28
N ASP A 104 17.35 12.21 3.15
CA ASP A 104 17.30 10.77 2.94
C ASP A 104 15.85 10.25 2.93
N LEU A 105 15.57 9.42 1.94
CA LEU A 105 14.35 8.62 1.82
C LEU A 105 14.75 7.15 1.70
N PHE A 106 14.18 6.30 2.54
CA PHE A 106 14.36 4.86 2.50
C PHE A 106 13.06 4.21 2.02
N PHE A 107 13.15 3.33 1.04
CA PHE A 107 12.03 2.68 0.39
C PHE A 107 12.34 1.21 0.10
N ILE A 108 11.35 0.43 -0.33
CA ILE A 108 11.53 -0.94 -0.82
C ILE A 108 11.16 -1.02 -2.29
N ALA A 109 11.85 -1.84 -3.08
CA ALA A 109 11.47 -2.15 -4.47
C ALA A 109 10.69 -3.46 -4.51
N THR A 110 9.49 -3.45 -5.10
CA THR A 110 8.56 -4.59 -4.99
C THR A 110 7.99 -5.05 -6.32
N ASP A 111 7.60 -4.13 -7.20
CA ASP A 111 7.00 -4.46 -8.50
C ASP A 111 7.39 -3.42 -9.56
N VAL A 112 7.54 -3.82 -10.82
CA VAL A 112 7.90 -2.92 -11.94
C VAL A 112 7.13 -3.27 -13.20
N SER A 113 6.75 -2.25 -13.97
CA SER A 113 5.99 -2.42 -15.22
C SER A 113 6.80 -2.95 -16.40
N ASP A 114 8.11 -3.10 -16.25
CA ASP A 114 9.07 -3.52 -17.26
C ASP A 114 9.80 -4.79 -16.77
N GLN A 115 9.89 -5.79 -17.64
CA GLN A 115 10.38 -7.11 -17.27
C GLN A 115 11.90 -7.12 -17.05
N ASP A 116 12.64 -6.37 -17.85
CA ASP A 116 14.10 -6.34 -17.78
C ASP A 116 14.54 -5.57 -16.53
N VAL A 117 13.86 -4.46 -16.23
CA VAL A 117 14.11 -3.70 -14.99
C VAL A 117 13.72 -4.53 -13.75
N ALA A 118 12.61 -5.26 -13.77
CA ALA A 118 12.24 -6.15 -12.66
C ALA A 118 13.32 -7.22 -12.41
N ALA A 119 13.85 -7.83 -13.47
CA ALA A 119 14.93 -8.80 -13.37
C ALA A 119 16.24 -8.18 -12.86
N GLN A 120 16.58 -6.98 -13.33
CA GLN A 120 17.75 -6.23 -12.86
C GLN A 120 17.67 -5.96 -11.35
N LEU A 121 16.59 -5.35 -10.87
CA LEU A 121 16.41 -5.03 -9.44
C LEU A 121 16.37 -6.29 -8.57
N THR A 122 15.80 -7.39 -9.09
CA THR A 122 15.83 -8.69 -8.39
C THR A 122 17.25 -9.21 -8.22
N ASN A 123 18.08 -9.12 -9.26
CA ASN A 123 19.46 -9.58 -9.23
C ASN A 123 20.34 -8.71 -8.30
N GLU A 124 20.11 -7.39 -8.31
CA GLU A 124 20.87 -6.43 -7.49
C GLU A 124 20.57 -6.56 -6.00
N SER A 125 19.29 -6.64 -5.64
CA SER A 125 18.86 -6.71 -4.23
C SER A 125 18.89 -8.13 -3.66
N GLY A 126 18.87 -9.15 -4.51
CA GLY A 126 18.66 -10.55 -4.11
C GLY A 126 17.25 -10.84 -3.57
N PHE A 127 16.33 -9.88 -3.67
CA PHE A 127 14.93 -9.98 -3.26
C PHE A 127 14.03 -9.92 -4.49
N GLN A 128 12.93 -10.67 -4.50
CA GLN A 128 12.06 -10.74 -5.69
C GLN A 128 11.35 -9.40 -5.93
N VAL A 129 11.61 -8.80 -7.09
CA VAL A 129 10.83 -7.69 -7.64
C VAL A 129 9.95 -8.24 -8.76
N ASN A 130 8.63 -8.11 -8.63
CA ASN A 130 7.69 -8.71 -9.56
C ASN A 130 7.58 -7.89 -10.86
N PHE A 131 7.33 -8.58 -11.98
CA PHE A 131 6.91 -7.93 -13.21
C PHE A 131 5.39 -7.69 -13.19
N ALA A 132 4.97 -6.42 -13.18
CA ALA A 132 3.60 -5.95 -13.06
C ALA A 132 3.25 -4.97 -14.20
N PRO A 133 3.08 -5.43 -15.44
CA PRO A 133 2.93 -4.57 -16.62
C PRO A 133 1.70 -3.66 -16.58
N LEU A 134 0.68 -3.96 -15.76
CA LEU A 134 -0.45 -3.07 -15.58
C LEU A 134 -0.05 -1.73 -14.95
N LEU A 135 1.06 -1.67 -14.18
CA LEU A 135 1.58 -0.43 -13.63
C LEU A 135 1.92 0.62 -14.71
N ALA A 136 2.28 0.22 -15.94
CA ALA A 136 2.49 1.16 -17.05
C ALA A 136 1.25 1.99 -17.40
N LYS A 137 0.06 1.54 -16.98
CA LYS A 137 -1.23 2.24 -17.20
C LYS A 137 -1.58 3.21 -16.07
N THR A 138 -0.66 3.45 -15.13
CA THR A 138 -0.86 4.39 -14.02
C THR A 138 -1.06 5.83 -14.56
N PRO A 139 -2.19 6.49 -14.22
CA PRO A 139 -2.43 7.88 -14.60
C PRO A 139 -1.30 8.81 -14.16
N GLN A 140 -1.01 9.83 -14.97
CA GLN A 140 0.08 10.79 -14.69
C GLN A 140 -0.09 11.53 -13.36
N ASP A 141 -1.33 11.80 -12.97
CA ASP A 141 -1.68 12.49 -11.73
C ASP A 141 -1.87 11.54 -10.53
N ALA A 142 -1.50 10.27 -10.69
CA ALA A 142 -1.50 9.24 -9.65
C ALA A 142 -0.10 8.63 -9.43
N ARG A 143 0.93 9.18 -10.07
CA ARG A 143 2.32 8.70 -9.99
C ARG A 143 3.28 9.82 -9.59
N ASN A 144 4.27 9.45 -8.79
CA ASN A 144 5.40 10.29 -8.41
C ASN A 144 6.40 10.35 -9.58
N GLN A 145 7.27 11.36 -9.62
CA GLN A 145 8.39 11.40 -10.56
C GLN A 145 9.68 11.04 -9.80
N ALA A 146 10.47 10.15 -10.39
CA ALA A 146 11.78 9.77 -9.87
C ALA A 146 12.84 9.91 -10.96
N TYR A 147 13.99 10.47 -10.60
CA TYR A 147 15.13 10.71 -11.49
C TYR A 147 16.25 9.75 -11.12
N PHE A 148 16.50 8.78 -11.98
CA PHE A 148 17.54 7.76 -11.82
C PHE A 148 18.73 8.11 -12.70
N PHE A 149 19.93 8.12 -12.13
CA PHE A 149 21.12 8.57 -12.84
C PHE A 149 21.82 7.41 -13.53
N THR A 150 22.14 7.58 -14.82
CA THR A 150 22.76 6.53 -15.65
C THR A 150 24.23 6.81 -15.98
N ASN A 151 24.77 7.93 -15.49
CA ASN A 151 26.20 8.24 -15.53
C ASN A 151 26.56 9.28 -14.45
N GLY A 152 27.83 9.70 -14.42
CA GLY A 152 28.31 10.78 -13.58
C GLY A 152 28.99 10.26 -12.32
N ILE A 153 28.44 10.59 -11.14
CA ILE A 153 29.02 10.16 -9.86
C ILE A 153 28.69 8.69 -9.62
N GLU A 154 29.71 7.84 -9.54
CA GLU A 154 29.57 6.43 -9.13
C GLU A 154 28.99 6.32 -7.71
N GLY A 155 28.07 5.39 -7.50
CA GLY A 155 27.37 5.26 -6.23
C GLY A 155 26.46 4.05 -6.15
N ASN A 156 25.61 4.03 -5.13
CA ASN A 156 24.71 2.91 -4.83
C ASN A 156 23.30 3.07 -5.43
N GLY A 157 23.13 3.93 -6.44
CA GLY A 157 21.87 4.03 -7.18
C GLY A 157 21.68 2.85 -8.14
N THR A 158 20.44 2.64 -8.61
CA THR A 158 20.02 1.50 -9.45
C THR A 158 20.91 1.22 -10.68
N PHE A 159 21.55 2.23 -11.26
CA PHE A 159 22.42 2.05 -12.44
C PHE A 159 23.92 2.19 -12.09
N GLY A 160 24.30 2.05 -10.81
CA GLY A 160 25.68 2.17 -10.34
C GLY A 160 26.20 3.60 -10.17
N PHE A 161 25.30 4.59 -10.24
CA PHE A 161 25.62 6.01 -10.06
C PHE A 161 24.93 6.58 -8.81
N GLN A 162 24.77 7.89 -8.73
CA GLN A 162 24.15 8.52 -7.57
C GLN A 162 22.71 8.03 -7.33
N LEU A 163 22.27 8.18 -6.07
CA LEU A 163 20.94 7.77 -5.61
C LEU A 163 19.83 8.51 -6.37
N PRO A 164 18.65 7.88 -6.53
CA PRO A 164 17.52 8.51 -7.20
C PRO A 164 16.99 9.70 -6.39
N VAL A 165 16.46 10.69 -7.10
CA VAL A 165 15.78 11.87 -6.52
C VAL A 165 14.29 11.78 -6.84
N VAL A 166 13.42 12.00 -5.85
CA VAL A 166 11.96 11.89 -6.02
C VAL A 166 11.23 13.19 -5.71
N THR A 167 10.04 13.38 -6.30
CA THR A 167 9.24 14.61 -6.14
C THR A 167 8.41 14.71 -4.86
N SER A 168 8.10 13.59 -4.21
CA SER A 168 7.25 13.59 -3.00
C SER A 168 7.56 12.42 -2.08
N LYS A 169 7.15 12.53 -0.82
CA LYS A 169 7.22 11.50 0.23
C LYS A 169 5.90 11.41 0.99
N PRO A 170 5.66 10.38 1.82
CA PRO A 170 4.44 10.30 2.62
C PRO A 170 4.19 11.57 3.46
N GLY A 171 2.93 11.97 3.52
CA GLY A 171 2.47 13.22 4.13
C GLY A 171 2.37 14.40 3.15
N ASP A 172 2.99 14.31 1.98
CA ASP A 172 2.80 15.28 0.90
C ASP A 172 1.49 14.96 0.15
N GLY A 173 0.75 15.98 -0.26
CA GLY A 173 -0.60 15.81 -0.84
C GLY A 173 -0.65 15.10 -2.19
N ASP A 174 0.49 15.07 -2.90
CA ASP A 174 0.70 14.44 -4.19
C ASP A 174 1.55 13.17 -4.12
N TYR A 175 1.82 12.66 -2.91
CA TYR A 175 2.59 11.43 -2.74
C TYR A 175 1.97 10.25 -3.46
N SER A 176 2.85 9.43 -4.06
CA SER A 176 2.51 8.12 -4.61
C SER A 176 3.73 7.18 -4.48
N PRO A 177 3.53 5.91 -4.10
CA PRO A 177 4.60 4.90 -4.15
C PRO A 177 4.91 4.46 -5.59
N LEU A 178 4.05 4.80 -6.56
CA LEU A 178 4.24 4.46 -7.96
C LEU A 178 5.07 5.56 -8.63
N TRP A 179 6.31 5.26 -8.98
CA TRP A 179 7.23 6.24 -9.55
C TRP A 179 7.39 6.03 -11.03
N GLN A 180 7.22 7.10 -11.81
CA GLN A 180 7.69 7.13 -13.18
C GLN A 180 9.20 7.29 -13.20
N VAL A 181 9.87 6.35 -13.88
CA VAL A 181 11.32 6.37 -14.06
C VAL A 181 11.67 7.40 -15.13
N ASN A 182 12.41 8.43 -14.72
CA ASN A 182 13.06 9.38 -15.61
C ASN A 182 14.57 9.13 -15.57
N MET A 183 15.17 8.79 -16.70
CA MET A 183 16.62 8.55 -16.77
C MET A 183 17.34 9.88 -16.93
N ALA A 184 18.23 10.19 -16.00
CA ALA A 184 19.03 11.41 -15.97
C ALA A 184 20.48 11.09 -16.33
N SER A 185 21.01 11.80 -17.33
CA SER A 185 22.39 11.64 -17.79
C SER A 185 23.10 12.98 -17.88
N TRP A 186 24.25 13.10 -17.23
CA TRP A 186 25.17 14.22 -17.38
C TRP A 186 25.72 14.26 -18.81
N LYS A 187 25.76 15.45 -19.40
CA LYS A 187 26.43 15.65 -20.70
C LYS A 187 27.94 15.57 -20.53
N GLU A 188 28.62 15.11 -21.58
CA GLU A 188 30.09 15.00 -21.61
C GLU A 188 30.82 16.32 -21.28
N THR A 189 30.22 17.46 -21.61
CA THR A 189 30.79 18.79 -21.36
C THR A 189 30.52 19.31 -19.94
N ALA A 190 29.69 18.64 -19.15
CA ALA A 190 29.37 19.03 -17.79
C ALA A 190 30.28 18.34 -16.77
N THR A 191 30.48 18.96 -15.62
CA THR A 191 31.12 18.31 -14.46
C THR A 191 30.03 17.76 -13.55
N PRO A 192 29.90 16.43 -13.40
CA PRO A 192 28.89 15.85 -12.52
C PRO A 192 29.05 16.31 -11.07
N ARG A 193 27.92 16.56 -10.42
CA ARG A 193 27.81 16.86 -8.99
C ARG A 193 26.61 16.11 -8.41
N GLU A 194 26.59 15.89 -7.11
CA GLU A 194 25.45 15.21 -6.49
C GLU A 194 24.21 16.12 -6.56
N LEU A 195 23.08 15.56 -6.99
CA LEU A 195 21.78 16.23 -7.02
C LEU A 195 20.88 15.51 -6.03
N THR A 196 20.33 16.25 -5.07
CA THR A 196 19.56 15.68 -3.97
C THR A 196 18.14 16.23 -3.89
N SER A 197 17.74 17.10 -4.83
CA SER A 197 16.37 17.65 -4.93
C SER A 197 15.96 17.82 -6.38
N VAL A 198 14.65 17.76 -6.63
CA VAL A 198 14.11 17.92 -7.98
C VAL A 198 14.41 19.31 -8.53
N GLN A 199 14.43 20.34 -7.67
CA GLN A 199 14.86 21.68 -8.08
C GLN A 199 16.27 21.65 -8.68
N GLN A 200 17.22 20.98 -8.04
CA GLN A 200 18.60 20.86 -8.55
C GLN A 200 18.68 20.06 -9.85
N VAL A 201 17.84 19.03 -10.03
CA VAL A 201 17.70 18.26 -11.27
C VAL A 201 17.22 19.16 -12.40
N MET A 202 16.15 19.94 -12.16
CA MET A 202 15.61 20.86 -13.14
C MET A 202 16.57 21.99 -13.48
N ASP A 203 17.29 22.53 -12.49
CA ASP A 203 18.32 23.56 -12.72
C ASP A 203 19.47 23.03 -13.57
N ALA A 204 19.91 21.79 -13.33
CA ALA A 204 20.95 21.14 -14.14
C ALA A 204 20.47 20.89 -15.58
N GLN A 205 19.20 20.48 -15.77
CA GLN A 205 18.62 20.34 -17.09
C GLN A 205 18.50 21.69 -17.82
N ASN A 206 17.95 22.71 -17.16
CA ASN A 206 17.71 24.04 -17.74
C ASN A 206 19.01 24.77 -18.09
N SER A 207 20.09 24.52 -17.35
CA SER A 207 21.44 25.01 -17.66
C SER A 207 22.15 24.18 -18.74
N GLY A 208 21.48 23.15 -19.28
CA GLY A 208 21.99 22.30 -20.34
C GLY A 208 23.07 21.31 -19.90
N GLN A 209 23.21 21.04 -18.59
CA GLN A 209 24.21 20.12 -18.04
C GLN A 209 23.72 18.67 -17.96
N LEU A 210 22.40 18.46 -17.88
CA LEU A 210 21.75 17.18 -17.68
C LEU A 210 20.70 16.95 -18.78
N ASP A 211 20.70 15.78 -19.39
CA ASP A 211 19.61 15.30 -20.23
C ASP A 211 18.69 14.41 -19.40
N ILE A 212 17.37 14.57 -19.55
CA ILE A 212 16.37 13.75 -18.89
C ILE A 212 15.51 13.07 -19.95
N MET A 213 15.49 11.74 -19.93
CA MET A 213 14.62 10.92 -20.76
C MET A 213 13.51 10.34 -19.89
N ALA A 214 12.29 10.85 -20.08
CA ALA A 214 11.10 10.25 -19.48
C ALA A 214 10.84 8.89 -20.13
N THR A 215 10.58 7.88 -19.30
CA THR A 215 10.19 6.54 -19.75
C THR A 215 8.73 6.26 -19.40
N ASP A 216 8.16 5.20 -19.96
CA ASP A 216 6.85 4.66 -19.57
C ASP A 216 6.96 3.60 -18.46
N ILE A 217 8.16 3.44 -17.87
CA ILE A 217 8.42 2.47 -16.82
C ILE A 217 7.93 3.03 -15.49
N ILE A 218 7.04 2.29 -14.84
CA ILE A 218 6.53 2.58 -13.51
C ILE A 218 7.04 1.52 -12.54
N VAL A 219 7.68 1.97 -11.46
CA VAL A 219 8.14 1.14 -10.35
C VAL A 219 7.25 1.36 -9.13
N ASN A 220 6.97 0.33 -8.36
CA ASN A 220 6.32 0.42 -7.06
C ASN A 220 7.39 0.44 -5.97
N HIS A 221 7.71 1.64 -5.50
CA HIS A 221 8.74 1.92 -4.49
C HIS A 221 8.15 2.56 -3.22
N PRO A 222 7.41 1.82 -2.39
CA PRO A 222 6.83 2.39 -1.18
C PRO A 222 7.89 2.88 -0.20
N ALA A 223 7.73 4.12 0.27
CA ALA A 223 8.58 4.70 1.30
C ALA A 223 8.37 4.04 2.67
N ILE A 224 9.47 3.69 3.33
CA ILE A 224 9.49 3.08 4.67
C ILE A 224 9.87 4.10 5.74
N LYS A 225 10.88 4.94 5.47
CA LYS A 225 11.38 5.97 6.40
C LYS A 225 11.80 7.20 5.62
N TRP A 226 11.46 8.38 6.11
CA TRP A 226 11.70 9.67 5.45
C TRP A 226 11.97 10.76 6.49
N ASP A 227 12.36 11.95 6.03
CA ASP A 227 12.48 13.09 6.94
C ASP A 227 11.13 13.45 7.58
N GLY A 228 11.07 13.38 8.91
CA GLY A 228 9.85 13.60 9.67
C GLY A 228 9.01 12.35 9.97
N GLY A 229 9.39 11.15 9.52
CA GLY A 229 8.60 9.96 9.86
C GLY A 229 9.08 8.61 9.32
N SER A 230 8.25 7.60 9.57
CA SER A 230 8.35 6.26 8.98
C SER A 230 6.96 5.63 8.99
N LEU A 231 6.81 4.49 8.30
CA LEU A 231 5.68 3.61 8.56
C LEU A 231 5.67 3.20 10.04
N LYS A 232 4.47 2.92 10.57
CA LYS A 232 4.30 2.64 11.99
C LYS A 232 4.93 1.30 12.34
N ILE A 233 5.90 1.33 13.26
CA ILE A 233 6.37 0.15 13.95
C ILE A 233 5.28 -0.28 14.93
N ARG A 234 4.81 -1.53 14.80
CA ARG A 234 3.72 -2.04 15.66
C ARG A 234 4.20 -2.30 17.08
N ASP A 235 3.30 -2.10 18.05
CA ASP A 235 3.63 -2.17 19.48
C ASP A 235 3.95 -3.60 19.93
N ASP A 236 3.31 -4.60 19.31
CA ASP A 236 3.45 -6.03 19.57
C ASP A 236 4.47 -6.73 18.63
N ARG A 237 5.45 -5.97 18.13
CA ARG A 237 6.45 -6.43 17.13
C ARG A 237 7.23 -7.69 17.49
N ASN A 238 7.36 -7.99 18.78
CA ASN A 238 8.12 -9.14 19.29
C ASN A 238 7.22 -10.37 19.55
N SER A 239 5.95 -10.33 19.14
CA SER A 239 4.96 -11.37 19.44
C SER A 239 4.06 -11.69 18.25
N ILE A 240 4.62 -11.72 17.04
CA ILE A 240 3.88 -12.08 15.83
C ILE A 240 3.56 -13.57 15.84
N THR A 241 2.27 -13.87 15.81
CA THR A 241 1.68 -15.22 15.72
C THR A 241 0.68 -15.31 14.56
N ASP A 242 0.15 -16.51 14.31
CA ASP A 242 -0.91 -16.74 13.31
C ASP A 242 -2.23 -16.00 13.61
N ASP A 243 -2.44 -15.59 14.86
CA ASP A 243 -3.63 -14.85 15.31
C ASP A 243 -3.34 -13.32 15.41
N SER A 244 -2.20 -12.85 14.89
CA SER A 244 -1.81 -11.44 14.96
C SER A 244 -2.82 -10.53 14.26
N SER A 245 -3.08 -9.39 14.89
CA SER A 245 -3.94 -8.37 14.32
C SER A 245 -3.34 -7.80 13.02
N TYR A 246 -4.23 -7.58 12.06
CA TYR A 246 -3.95 -6.85 10.82
C TYR A 246 -3.84 -5.33 11.03
N VAL A 247 -4.43 -4.80 12.11
CA VAL A 247 -4.36 -3.38 12.50
C VAL A 247 -3.20 -3.13 13.48
N GLY A 248 -2.72 -1.88 13.52
CA GLY A 248 -1.74 -1.42 14.51
C GLY A 248 -0.31 -1.19 13.98
N GLY A 249 -0.06 -1.46 12.70
CA GLY A 249 1.23 -1.29 12.04
C GLY A 249 1.70 -2.56 11.32
N GLN A 250 2.48 -2.38 10.26
CA GLN A 250 2.99 -3.48 9.42
C GLN A 250 4.51 -3.71 9.58
N ILE A 251 5.20 -2.82 10.30
CA ILE A 251 6.65 -2.86 10.49
C ILE A 251 7.01 -3.43 11.85
N LEU A 252 7.98 -4.33 11.90
CA LEU A 252 8.59 -4.87 13.12
C LEU A 252 9.88 -4.14 13.48
N GLY A 253 10.68 -3.79 12.47
CA GLY A 253 11.95 -3.08 12.65
C GLY A 253 12.43 -2.41 11.36
N ILE A 254 13.20 -1.34 11.51
CA ILE A 254 13.86 -0.61 10.41
C ILE A 254 15.31 -0.44 10.82
N ASP A 255 16.24 -1.01 10.04
CA ASP A 255 17.68 -0.93 10.25
C ASP A 255 18.30 -0.24 9.02
N THR A 256 18.51 1.08 9.10
CA THR A 256 19.09 1.87 8.00
C THR A 256 20.61 1.72 7.88
N GLU A 257 21.26 1.07 8.85
CA GLU A 257 22.69 0.75 8.76
C GLU A 257 22.89 -0.54 7.97
N LYS A 258 22.06 -1.56 8.23
CA LYS A 258 22.04 -2.82 7.48
C LYS A 258 21.21 -2.76 6.20
N MET A 259 20.53 -1.64 5.94
CA MET A 259 19.62 -1.45 4.81
C MET A 259 18.54 -2.55 4.76
N LEU A 260 17.82 -2.72 5.87
CA LEU A 260 16.81 -3.75 6.02
C LEU A 260 15.56 -3.23 6.74
N VAL A 261 14.39 -3.67 6.29
CA VAL A 261 13.13 -3.51 7.02
C VAL A 261 12.54 -4.89 7.28
N THR A 262 12.12 -5.13 8.52
CA THR A 262 11.37 -6.32 8.88
C THR A 262 9.88 -5.98 8.90
N MET A 263 9.10 -6.63 8.05
CA MET A 263 7.65 -6.43 7.89
C MET A 263 6.86 -7.68 8.28
N VAL A 264 5.55 -7.53 8.47
CA VAL A 264 4.63 -8.68 8.58
C VAL A 264 4.13 -9.05 7.19
N ALA A 265 4.46 -10.26 6.75
CA ALA A 265 3.86 -10.88 5.57
C ALA A 265 2.62 -11.69 5.97
N HIS A 266 1.49 -11.37 5.37
CA HIS A 266 0.20 -12.00 5.62
C HIS A 266 -0.09 -13.07 4.58
N ARG A 267 -0.62 -14.21 5.01
CA ARG A 267 -1.00 -15.31 4.13
C ARG A 267 -2.36 -15.02 3.47
N GLY A 268 -2.46 -15.31 2.19
CA GLY A 268 -3.69 -15.24 1.40
C GLY A 268 -3.77 -16.33 0.35
N TRP A 269 -4.78 -16.22 -0.51
CA TRP A 269 -5.03 -17.16 -1.59
C TRP A 269 -4.87 -16.49 -2.95
N ARG A 270 -4.24 -17.22 -3.87
CA ARG A 270 -4.18 -16.89 -5.29
C ARG A 270 -5.53 -17.19 -5.98
N PRO A 271 -5.80 -16.62 -7.16
CA PRO A 271 -6.90 -17.01 -8.02
C PRO A 271 -7.05 -18.51 -8.28
N ASP A 272 -5.95 -19.27 -8.24
CA ASP A 272 -5.89 -20.71 -8.51
C ASP A 272 -5.90 -21.57 -7.24
N GLY A 273 -6.11 -20.99 -6.05
CA GLY A 273 -6.18 -21.70 -4.79
C GLY A 273 -4.82 -22.02 -4.14
N LYS A 274 -3.71 -21.58 -4.73
CA LYS A 274 -2.40 -21.71 -4.08
C LYS A 274 -2.19 -20.63 -3.02
N THR A 275 -1.28 -20.91 -2.08
CA THR A 275 -0.85 -19.93 -1.08
C THR A 275 -0.07 -18.79 -1.74
N ILE A 276 -0.30 -17.58 -1.24
CA ILE A 276 0.53 -16.40 -1.48
C ILE A 276 0.73 -15.65 -0.17
N TYR A 277 1.80 -14.88 -0.08
CA TYR A 277 2.00 -13.91 1.00
C TYR A 277 1.96 -12.49 0.45
N TYR A 278 1.63 -11.52 1.29
CA TYR A 278 1.64 -10.12 0.91
C TYR A 278 1.98 -9.22 2.10
N VAL A 279 2.64 -8.11 1.82
CA VAL A 279 2.83 -7.02 2.79
C VAL A 279 1.85 -5.90 2.46
N VAL A 280 1.75 -4.89 3.32
CA VAL A 280 0.93 -3.70 3.09
C VAL A 280 1.77 -2.47 3.38
N THR A 281 1.82 -1.53 2.45
CA THR A 281 2.71 -0.36 2.57
C THR A 281 1.96 0.96 2.61
N ASP A 282 0.79 1.01 1.99
CA ASP A 282 -0.03 2.21 1.86
C ASP A 282 -1.46 1.85 1.39
N ALA A 283 -2.37 2.81 1.59
CA ALA A 283 -3.76 2.67 1.19
C ALA A 283 -4.49 4.00 1.08
N THR A 284 -5.67 3.94 0.46
CA THR A 284 -6.70 4.97 0.48
C THR A 284 -8.07 4.35 0.74
N PRO A 285 -9.03 4.98 1.42
CA PRO A 285 -8.95 6.29 2.08
C PRO A 285 -8.09 6.31 3.36
N GLU A 286 -7.95 7.47 4.00
CA GLU A 286 -7.14 7.69 5.20
C GLU A 286 -7.50 6.80 6.40
N MET A 287 -8.79 6.55 6.61
CA MET A 287 -9.26 5.75 7.75
C MET A 287 -8.69 4.32 7.76
N PRO A 288 -8.85 3.49 6.71
CA PRO A 288 -8.23 2.17 6.67
C PRO A 288 -6.69 2.23 6.69
N ALA A 289 -6.07 3.21 6.02
CA ALA A 289 -4.61 3.38 6.06
C ALA A 289 -4.10 3.59 7.50
N THR A 290 -4.77 4.46 8.25
CA THR A 290 -4.44 4.77 9.65
C THR A 290 -4.61 3.55 10.54
N MET A 291 -5.70 2.78 10.37
CA MET A 291 -5.93 1.55 11.13
C MET A 291 -4.84 0.50 10.90
N MET A 292 -4.41 0.33 9.64
CA MET A 292 -3.33 -0.60 9.27
C MET A 292 -1.94 -0.08 9.67
N GLY A 293 -1.82 1.22 10.00
CA GLY A 293 -0.54 1.87 10.32
C GLY A 293 0.37 2.07 9.12
N VAL A 294 -0.24 2.27 7.94
CA VAL A 294 0.44 2.47 6.65
C VAL A 294 0.25 3.90 6.15
N ALA A 295 0.97 4.32 5.10
CA ALA A 295 0.81 5.67 4.57
C ALA A 295 -0.58 5.85 3.94
N SER A 296 -1.20 7.03 4.16
CA SER A 296 -2.41 7.41 3.44
C SER A 296 -2.03 8.05 2.10
N VAL A 297 -2.58 7.52 1.01
CA VAL A 297 -2.22 7.94 -0.36
C VAL A 297 -3.48 8.27 -1.16
N PRO A 298 -4.06 9.48 -1.02
CA PRO A 298 -5.30 9.84 -1.71
C PRO A 298 -5.24 9.70 -3.23
N ALA A 299 -4.05 9.85 -3.84
CA ALA A 299 -3.82 9.68 -5.27
C ALA A 299 -4.22 8.28 -5.78
N GLU A 300 -4.19 7.25 -4.93
CA GLU A 300 -4.55 5.88 -5.31
C GLU A 300 -6.03 5.69 -5.61
N GLU A 301 -6.91 6.59 -5.15
CA GLU A 301 -8.34 6.51 -5.46
C GLU A 301 -8.57 6.58 -6.98
N LYS A 302 -7.69 7.30 -7.69
CA LYS A 302 -7.71 7.42 -9.15
C LYS A 302 -7.42 6.09 -9.83
N LEU A 303 -6.71 5.17 -9.18
CA LEU A 303 -6.40 3.85 -9.71
C LEU A 303 -7.61 2.92 -9.71
N ALA A 304 -8.55 3.11 -8.79
CA ALA A 304 -9.69 2.21 -8.56
C ALA A 304 -10.59 2.02 -9.80
N ARG A 305 -10.57 2.97 -10.73
CA ARG A 305 -11.34 2.94 -11.99
C ARG A 305 -10.50 2.58 -13.22
N THR A 306 -9.26 2.15 -13.01
CA THR A 306 -8.31 1.78 -14.06
C THR A 306 -7.98 0.29 -13.98
N PRO A 307 -7.40 -0.30 -15.05
CA PRO A 307 -6.89 -1.66 -14.97
C PRO A 307 -5.74 -1.85 -13.97
N VAL A 308 -5.13 -0.77 -13.46
CA VAL A 308 -4.04 -0.85 -12.49
C VAL A 308 -4.52 -1.48 -11.19
N ALA A 309 -5.72 -1.11 -10.72
CA ALA A 309 -6.26 -1.66 -9.48
C ALA A 309 -7.03 -2.97 -9.75
N VAL A 310 -6.40 -4.10 -9.43
CA VAL A 310 -6.97 -5.44 -9.61
C VAL A 310 -7.87 -5.78 -8.41
N ASP A 311 -8.93 -6.57 -8.61
CA ASP A 311 -9.79 -6.96 -7.49
C ASP A 311 -9.06 -7.84 -6.47
N LEU A 312 -9.22 -7.52 -5.18
CA LEU A 312 -8.87 -8.38 -4.04
C LEU A 312 -10.13 -8.63 -3.22
N PHE A 313 -10.48 -9.90 -3.04
CA PHE A 313 -11.71 -10.29 -2.38
C PHE A 313 -11.46 -10.57 -0.90
N GLN A 314 -12.15 -9.87 -0.01
CA GLN A 314 -12.00 -9.99 1.45
C GLN A 314 -13.32 -10.37 2.10
N PHE A 315 -13.29 -11.23 3.13
CA PHE A 315 -14.50 -11.69 3.80
C PHE A 315 -14.91 -10.75 4.93
N GLU A 316 -16.15 -10.29 4.95
CA GLU A 316 -16.69 -9.43 6.03
C GLU A 316 -17.52 -10.21 7.07
N ASN A 317 -17.81 -11.49 6.81
CA ASN A 317 -18.51 -12.38 7.73
C ASN A 317 -18.23 -13.87 7.42
N GLY A 318 -18.85 -14.75 8.20
CA GLY A 318 -18.76 -16.21 8.02
C GLY A 318 -17.66 -16.82 8.90
N ILE A 319 -16.72 -17.52 8.28
CA ILE A 319 -15.65 -18.25 8.98
C ILE A 319 -14.65 -17.25 9.57
N LYS A 320 -14.45 -17.29 10.91
CA LYS A 320 -13.43 -16.48 11.58
C LYS A 320 -12.04 -16.92 11.15
N GLY A 321 -11.12 -15.99 10.91
CA GLY A 321 -9.78 -16.30 10.42
C GLY A 321 -8.83 -15.10 10.43
N SER A 322 -7.72 -15.22 9.71
CA SER A 322 -6.62 -14.25 9.67
C SER A 322 -6.80 -13.11 8.67
N GLY A 323 -7.96 -13.00 8.02
CA GLY A 323 -8.26 -11.93 7.07
C GLY A 323 -8.37 -10.57 7.76
N PRO A 324 -8.24 -9.46 7.02
CA PRO A 324 -8.21 -8.10 7.59
C PRO A 324 -9.43 -7.73 8.44
N MET A 325 -10.59 -8.33 8.15
CA MET A 325 -11.85 -8.11 8.87
C MET A 325 -12.12 -9.17 9.97
N GLY A 326 -11.13 -10.02 10.30
CA GLY A 326 -11.26 -11.10 11.29
C GLY A 326 -11.95 -12.37 10.77
N PHE A 327 -12.15 -12.48 9.46
CA PHE A 327 -12.72 -13.64 8.78
C PHE A 327 -11.68 -14.34 7.92
N GLN A 328 -12.09 -15.19 7.00
CA GLN A 328 -11.18 -15.91 6.12
C GLN A 328 -10.19 -14.98 5.40
N ALA A 329 -8.95 -15.45 5.22
CA ALA A 329 -7.96 -14.79 4.39
C ALA A 329 -8.49 -14.54 2.96
N GLY A 330 -8.10 -13.39 2.39
CA GLY A 330 -8.59 -12.94 1.10
C GLY A 330 -8.08 -13.75 -0.09
N ILE A 331 -8.75 -13.58 -1.22
CA ILE A 331 -8.43 -14.22 -2.51
C ILE A 331 -8.09 -13.12 -3.51
N GLY A 332 -6.88 -13.14 -4.06
CA GLY A 332 -6.45 -12.22 -5.11
C GLY A 332 -7.16 -12.48 -6.43
N GLY A 333 -7.39 -11.42 -7.21
CA GLY A 333 -7.93 -11.50 -8.58
C GLY A 333 -6.88 -11.77 -9.66
N ALA A 334 -5.59 -11.63 -9.33
CA ALA A 334 -4.47 -11.93 -10.22
C ALA A 334 -3.28 -12.53 -9.45
N ASN A 335 -2.27 -12.98 -10.19
CA ASN A 335 -1.05 -13.61 -9.70
C ASN A 335 0.18 -12.97 -10.33
N PRO A 336 1.31 -12.80 -9.61
CA PRO A 336 2.58 -12.40 -10.21
C PRO A 336 3.01 -13.27 -11.41
N ASP A 337 2.66 -14.55 -11.38
CA ASP A 337 2.96 -15.52 -12.46
C ASP A 337 2.08 -15.34 -13.71
N ASP A 338 0.90 -14.70 -13.60
CA ASP A 338 0.08 -14.27 -14.74
C ASP A 338 0.34 -12.78 -15.00
N SER A 339 1.54 -12.52 -15.52
CA SER A 339 2.07 -11.17 -15.72
C SER A 339 1.10 -10.26 -16.48
N THR A 340 0.29 -10.80 -17.40
CA THR A 340 -0.66 -9.98 -18.18
C THR A 340 -1.76 -9.31 -17.36
N LYS A 341 -2.02 -9.79 -16.15
CA LYS A 341 -3.12 -9.33 -15.27
C LYS A 341 -2.67 -8.80 -13.92
N TYR A 342 -1.37 -8.83 -13.63
CA TYR A 342 -0.88 -8.53 -12.28
C TYR A 342 -0.57 -7.04 -12.06
N SER A 343 -0.93 -6.58 -10.87
CA SER A 343 -0.52 -5.33 -10.24
C SER A 343 -0.50 -5.53 -8.72
N PRO A 344 0.40 -4.86 -7.98
CA PRO A 344 0.34 -4.82 -6.51
C PRO A 344 -0.78 -3.92 -5.97
N MET A 345 -1.47 -3.16 -6.84
CA MET A 345 -2.55 -2.26 -6.44
C MET A 345 -3.87 -3.01 -6.44
N TRP A 346 -4.50 -3.10 -5.27
CA TRP A 346 -5.71 -3.89 -5.07
C TRP A 346 -6.92 -3.02 -4.78
N LYS A 347 -7.96 -3.12 -5.61
CA LYS A 347 -9.29 -2.60 -5.28
C LYS A 347 -10.05 -3.64 -4.45
N ILE A 348 -10.45 -3.26 -3.24
CA ILE A 348 -11.06 -4.22 -2.32
C ILE A 348 -12.54 -4.46 -2.63
N SER A 349 -12.92 -5.72 -2.72
CA SER A 349 -14.31 -6.18 -2.83
C SER A 349 -14.67 -7.09 -1.64
N PHE A 350 -15.72 -6.75 -0.90
CA PHE A 350 -16.18 -7.54 0.23
C PHE A 350 -17.08 -8.70 -0.21
N ILE A 351 -16.73 -9.89 0.28
CA ILE A 351 -17.56 -11.09 0.26
C ILE A 351 -18.37 -11.13 1.54
N LYS A 352 -19.70 -11.18 1.39
CA LYS A 352 -20.64 -11.40 2.49
C LYS A 352 -21.46 -12.65 2.23
N TRP A 353 -21.40 -13.61 3.14
CA TRP A 353 -22.37 -14.71 3.22
C TRP A 353 -23.75 -14.17 3.58
N LYS A 354 -24.76 -14.50 2.78
CA LYS A 354 -26.15 -14.14 3.08
C LYS A 354 -26.66 -14.84 4.34
N ASP A 355 -26.29 -16.11 4.49
CA ASP A 355 -26.46 -16.89 5.71
C ASP A 355 -25.06 -17.33 6.23
N PRO A 356 -24.53 -16.67 7.27
CA PRO A 356 -23.22 -17.02 7.84
C PRO A 356 -23.12 -18.47 8.35
N SER A 357 -24.24 -19.12 8.69
CA SER A 357 -24.23 -20.51 9.14
C SER A 357 -23.89 -21.50 8.02
N GLN A 358 -24.05 -21.08 6.75
CA GLN A 358 -23.70 -21.85 5.56
C GLN A 358 -22.29 -21.55 5.05
N ALA A 359 -21.52 -20.73 5.78
CA ALA A 359 -20.18 -20.36 5.36
C ALA A 359 -19.28 -21.60 5.25
N ARG A 360 -18.62 -21.72 4.10
CA ARG A 360 -17.58 -22.71 3.81
C ARG A 360 -16.33 -21.99 3.31
N VAL A 361 -15.19 -22.68 3.40
CA VAL A 361 -13.94 -22.13 2.87
C VAL A 361 -14.09 -21.98 1.36
N LEU A 362 -13.75 -20.80 0.85
CA LEU A 362 -13.56 -20.56 -0.59
C LEU A 362 -12.06 -20.38 -0.81
N GLU A 363 -11.44 -21.13 -1.70
CA GLU A 363 -9.98 -21.11 -1.87
C GLU A 363 -9.57 -20.33 -3.11
N ASN A 364 -10.45 -20.20 -4.10
CA ASN A 364 -10.12 -19.67 -5.43
C ASN A 364 -11.26 -18.85 -6.05
N LEU A 365 -11.01 -18.21 -7.20
CA LEU A 365 -12.03 -17.40 -7.90
C LEU A 365 -13.21 -18.25 -8.42
N GLY A 366 -12.97 -19.53 -8.75
CA GLY A 366 -14.02 -20.45 -9.15
C GLY A 366 -15.06 -20.66 -8.05
N ASP A 367 -14.60 -20.79 -6.81
CA ASP A 367 -15.46 -20.93 -5.63
C ASP A 367 -16.31 -19.67 -5.40
N ILE A 368 -15.71 -18.48 -5.49
CA ILE A 368 -16.44 -17.20 -5.38
C ILE A 368 -17.52 -17.13 -6.46
N ASN A 369 -17.16 -17.39 -7.72
CA ASN A 369 -18.09 -17.32 -8.85
C ASN A 369 -19.25 -18.31 -8.68
N ALA A 370 -18.98 -19.52 -8.20
CA ALA A 370 -20.01 -20.51 -7.90
C ALA A 370 -20.94 -20.05 -6.78
N MET A 371 -20.42 -19.43 -5.71
CA MET A 371 -21.24 -18.92 -4.61
C MET A 371 -22.10 -17.72 -5.02
N VAL A 372 -21.58 -16.84 -5.89
CA VAL A 372 -22.35 -15.73 -6.47
C VAL A 372 -23.46 -16.27 -7.38
N ALA A 373 -23.15 -17.19 -8.28
CA ALA A 373 -24.13 -17.80 -9.18
C ALA A 373 -25.23 -18.58 -8.41
N GLY A 374 -24.86 -19.19 -7.29
CA GLY A 374 -25.78 -19.87 -6.36
C GLY A 374 -26.45 -18.93 -5.35
N ASP A 375 -26.33 -17.61 -5.50
CA ASP A 375 -26.94 -16.58 -4.64
C ASP A 375 -26.62 -16.71 -3.14
N SER A 376 -25.52 -17.39 -2.80
CA SER A 376 -25.11 -17.70 -1.42
C SER A 376 -24.29 -16.57 -0.78
N ILE A 377 -23.59 -15.80 -1.61
CA ILE A 377 -22.81 -14.62 -1.19
C ILE A 377 -23.19 -13.40 -2.02
N THR A 378 -22.89 -12.22 -1.48
CA THR A 378 -22.87 -10.96 -2.24
C THR A 378 -21.45 -10.41 -2.32
N LEU A 379 -21.15 -9.75 -3.44
CA LEU A 379 -19.93 -8.96 -3.62
C LEU A 379 -20.28 -7.47 -3.59
N ALA A 380 -19.60 -6.71 -2.74
CA ALA A 380 -19.77 -5.27 -2.66
C ALA A 380 -18.42 -4.56 -2.68
N PRO A 381 -18.23 -3.50 -3.49
CA PRO A 381 -16.99 -2.75 -3.49
C PRO A 381 -16.81 -2.02 -2.14
N ALA A 382 -15.63 -2.13 -1.55
CA ALA A 382 -15.32 -1.46 -0.29
C ALA A 382 -15.27 0.07 -0.49
N MET A 383 -15.82 0.82 0.48
CA MET A 383 -15.82 2.29 0.47
C MET A 383 -16.30 2.89 -0.85
N GLU A 384 -17.44 2.42 -1.37
CA GLU A 384 -18.02 2.86 -2.66
C GLU A 384 -17.09 2.64 -3.87
N GLY A 385 -16.16 1.68 -3.76
CA GLY A 385 -15.19 1.36 -4.81
C GLY A 385 -13.99 2.31 -4.85
N LYS A 386 -13.74 3.05 -3.76
CA LYS A 386 -12.58 3.94 -3.62
C LYS A 386 -11.42 3.30 -2.89
N HIS A 387 -11.66 2.18 -2.19
CA HIS A 387 -10.63 1.55 -1.38
C HIS A 387 -9.61 0.83 -2.26
N VAL A 388 -8.41 1.40 -2.35
CA VAL A 388 -7.24 0.81 -2.98
C VAL A 388 -6.18 0.60 -1.91
N VAL A 389 -5.49 -0.53 -1.97
CA VAL A 389 -4.42 -0.90 -1.06
C VAL A 389 -3.24 -1.42 -1.89
N ASN A 390 -2.04 -0.94 -1.59
CA ASN A 390 -0.82 -1.49 -2.15
C ASN A 390 -0.37 -2.69 -1.33
N CYS A 391 -0.51 -3.88 -1.91
CA CYS A 391 -0.09 -5.12 -1.29
C CYS A 391 0.73 -5.97 -2.26
N PRO A 392 2.05 -5.74 -2.37
CA PRO A 392 2.92 -6.60 -3.17
C PRO A 392 2.81 -8.07 -2.75
N PHE A 393 2.64 -8.95 -3.74
CA PHE A 393 2.53 -10.39 -3.53
C PHE A 393 3.90 -11.08 -3.60
N PHE A 394 4.13 -12.04 -2.71
CA PHE A 394 5.34 -12.83 -2.62
C PHE A 394 5.04 -14.33 -2.57
N SER A 395 5.85 -15.11 -3.29
CA SER A 395 5.78 -16.55 -3.26
C SER A 395 6.19 -17.12 -1.89
N GLU A 396 5.78 -18.35 -1.58
CA GLU A 396 6.23 -19.04 -0.37
C GLU A 396 7.75 -19.22 -0.35
N GLU A 397 8.38 -19.36 -1.51
CA GLU A 397 9.83 -19.46 -1.66
C GLU A 397 10.53 -18.16 -1.28
N THR A 398 10.04 -17.03 -1.79
CA THR A 398 10.55 -15.68 -1.44
C THR A 398 10.45 -15.48 0.08
N VAL A 399 9.26 -15.71 0.66
CA VAL A 399 9.06 -15.55 2.10
C VAL A 399 9.95 -16.50 2.90
N SER A 400 10.13 -17.75 2.47
CA SER A 400 10.98 -18.70 3.19
C SER A 400 12.46 -18.33 3.15
N ARG A 401 12.94 -17.80 2.01
CA ARG A 401 14.33 -17.34 1.86
C ARG A 401 14.64 -16.13 2.73
N HIS A 402 13.68 -15.21 2.84
CA HIS A 402 13.81 -13.94 3.53
C HIS A 402 13.08 -13.87 4.86
N MET A 403 12.64 -15.02 5.39
CA MET A 403 11.97 -15.07 6.69
C MET A 403 12.93 -14.55 7.74
N HIS A 404 12.46 -13.61 8.57
CA HIS A 404 13.28 -13.07 9.65
C HIS A 404 13.72 -14.22 10.56
N LYS A 405 15.03 -14.27 10.85
CA LYS A 405 15.59 -15.20 11.81
C LYS A 405 15.90 -14.40 13.06
N GLU A 406 15.25 -14.74 14.16
CA GLU A 406 15.66 -14.21 15.47
C GLU A 406 17.15 -14.54 15.67
N GLY A 407 17.94 -13.50 15.90
CA GLY A 407 19.38 -13.58 16.14
C GLY A 407 19.72 -13.84 17.59
#